data_AF-A0A2H3AUL9-F1
#
_entry.id   AF-A0A2H3AUL9-F1
#
_cell.length_a   1.000
_cell.length_b   1.000
_cell.length_c   1.000
_cell.angle_alpha   90.00
_cell.angle_beta   90.00
_cell.angle_gamma   90.00
#
_symmetry.space_group_name_H-M   'P 1'
#
loop_
_entity.id
_entity.type
_entity.pdbx_description
1 polymer ?
#
loop_
_entity_poly.entity_id
_entity_poly.type
_entity_poly.pdbx_seq_one_letter_code
_entity_poly.pdbx_strand_id
1 'polypeptide(L)'
;MAEAQTDLVPMGVQAHNGRKGMPFELWEDVFLHAIQEKDPIDITQTNRGPWVFGRVCSHWRSIAFSRGKLWSSFSFTVRNTTSKDGGEIIPVRSYGTLLTMVLTHSKALPLTFSVDFEDEAVGGILIPMLVSNIK
;
A
#
# COMPACT_ATOMS: atom_id res chain seq x y z
N MET A 1 33.39 37.71 46.27
CA MET A 1 32.70 37.77 44.97
C MET A 1 33.54 36.98 44.00
N ALA A 2 33.13 35.76 43.70
CA ALA A 2 33.82 34.88 42.75
C ALA A 2 32.79 34.53 41.67
N GLU A 3 32.99 35.04 40.46
CA GLU A 3 32.16 34.74 39.30
C GLU A 3 32.54 33.36 38.77
N ALA A 4 31.56 32.45 38.78
CA ALA A 4 31.68 31.14 38.17
C ALA A 4 31.40 31.27 36.67
N GLN A 5 32.47 31.33 35.88
CA GLN A 5 32.45 31.20 34.42
C GLN A 5 31.80 29.87 34.05
N THR A 6 30.57 29.91 33.53
CA THR A 6 29.88 28.74 32.99
C THR A 6 30.33 28.56 31.55
N ASP A 7 31.26 27.63 31.34
CA ASP A 7 31.70 27.20 30.01
C ASP A 7 30.51 26.66 29.22
N LEU A 8 30.04 27.47 28.27
CA LEU A 8 29.14 27.03 27.20
C LEU A 8 29.91 26.04 26.33
N VAL A 9 29.66 24.74 26.57
CA VAL A 9 30.06 23.67 25.66
C VAL A 9 29.53 24.00 24.26
N PRO A 10 30.37 24.14 23.22
CA PRO A 10 29.86 24.30 21.88
C PRO A 10 29.19 22.98 21.51
N MET A 11 27.86 23.02 21.30
CA MET A 11 27.18 21.99 20.52
C MET A 11 27.79 22.02 19.12
N GLY A 12 28.90 21.29 18.98
CA GLY A 12 29.46 20.93 17.70
C GLY A 12 28.37 20.17 16.97
N VAL A 13 27.68 20.85 16.06
CA VAL A 13 26.91 20.22 15.00
C VAL A 13 27.93 19.45 14.17
N GLN A 14 28.18 18.21 14.58
CA GLN A 14 28.94 17.27 13.79
C GLN A 14 28.16 17.10 12.49
N ALA A 15 28.75 17.60 11.40
CA ALA A 15 28.32 17.26 10.06
C ALA A 15 28.36 15.73 9.94
N HIS A 16 27.19 15.09 10.03
CA HIS A 16 27.06 13.66 9.87
C HIS A 16 27.21 13.34 8.38
N ASN A 17 28.44 13.17 7.92
CA ASN A 17 28.75 12.57 6.62
C ASN A 17 28.50 11.05 6.63
N GLY A 18 27.28 10.66 6.99
CA GLY A 18 26.81 9.29 6.89
C GLY A 18 25.31 9.35 6.69
N ARG A 19 24.82 8.96 5.51
CA ARG A 19 23.40 8.63 5.32
C ARG A 19 23.07 7.48 6.27
N LYS A 20 22.77 7.79 7.53
CA LYS A 20 22.04 6.89 8.42
C LYS A 20 20.66 6.80 7.79
N GLY A 21 20.50 5.82 6.90
CA GLY A 21 19.21 5.53 6.29
C GLY A 21 18.19 5.33 7.40
N MET A 22 16.98 5.87 7.20
CA MET A 22 15.87 5.66 8.10
C MET A 22 15.65 4.14 8.30
N PRO A 23 15.53 3.66 9.55
CA PRO A 23 15.24 2.26 9.84
C PRO A 23 14.07 1.73 9.03
N PHE A 24 14.16 0.46 8.67
CA PHE A 24 13.20 -0.20 7.78
C PHE A 24 11.77 -0.24 8.37
N GLU A 25 11.65 -0.22 9.69
CA GLU A 25 10.40 -0.16 10.45
C GLU A 25 9.73 1.21 10.32
N LEU A 26 10.50 2.30 10.38
CA LEU A 26 9.92 3.64 10.31
C LEU A 26 9.40 3.97 8.91
N TRP A 27 9.93 3.33 7.86
CA TRP A 27 9.37 3.44 6.52
C TRP A 27 7.96 2.85 6.40
N GLU A 28 7.67 1.78 7.15
CA GLU A 28 6.33 1.20 7.18
C GLU A 28 5.33 2.21 7.74
N ASP A 29 5.67 2.85 8.86
CA ASP A 29 4.84 3.88 9.45
C ASP A 29 4.66 5.07 8.52
N VAL A 30 5.73 5.54 7.87
CA VAL A 30 5.63 6.61 6.86
C VAL A 30 4.70 6.21 5.73
N PHE A 31 4.81 4.99 5.22
CA PHE A 31 3.98 4.51 4.12
C PHE A 31 2.51 4.39 4.53
N LEU A 32 2.24 3.85 5.72
CA LEU A 32 0.89 3.78 6.28
C LEU A 32 0.26 5.17 6.48
N HIS A 33 1.05 6.15 6.95
CA HIS A 33 0.58 7.53 7.09
C HIS A 33 0.50 8.29 5.76
N ALA A 34 1.29 7.92 4.76
CA ALA A 34 1.31 8.57 3.45
C ALA A 34 0.15 8.10 2.56
N ILE A 35 -0.26 6.83 2.67
CA ILE A 35 -1.53 6.34 2.12
C ILE A 35 -2.66 6.76 3.09
N GLN A 36 -2.73 8.04 3.42
CA GLN A 36 -3.63 8.66 4.41
C GLN A 36 -5.14 8.55 4.07
N GLU A 37 -5.55 7.51 3.32
CA GLU A 37 -6.85 7.33 2.71
C GLU A 37 -7.54 6.11 3.30
N LYS A 38 -8.68 6.38 3.93
CA LYS A 38 -9.77 5.48 4.34
C LYS A 38 -9.53 4.01 3.99
N ASP A 39 -9.21 3.25 5.02
CA ASP A 39 -9.34 1.81 5.00
C ASP A 39 -10.76 1.44 4.54
N PRO A 40 -10.97 0.61 3.50
CA PRO A 40 -10.01 -0.19 2.72
C PRO A 40 -9.49 0.41 1.38
N ILE A 41 -8.27 0.05 0.94
CA ILE A 41 -7.69 0.50 -0.35
C ILE A 41 -8.43 -0.06 -1.57
N ASP A 42 -8.71 0.76 -2.59
CA ASP A 42 -9.24 0.24 -3.87
C ASP A 42 -8.09 -0.35 -4.72
N ILE A 43 -8.08 -1.67 -4.92
CA ILE A 43 -6.99 -2.37 -5.63
C ILE A 43 -6.99 -2.06 -7.13
N THR A 44 -8.09 -1.55 -7.66
CA THR A 44 -8.19 -1.13 -9.06
C THR A 44 -7.50 0.21 -9.31
N GLN A 45 -7.38 1.05 -8.28
CA GLN A 45 -6.74 2.35 -8.35
C GLN A 45 -5.22 2.21 -8.16
N THR A 46 -4.54 1.71 -9.19
CA THR A 46 -3.09 1.47 -9.12
C THR A 46 -2.24 2.74 -8.97
N ASN A 47 -2.84 3.92 -9.18
CA ASN A 47 -2.22 5.22 -8.91
C ASN A 47 -2.36 5.68 -7.44
N ARG A 48 -2.92 4.85 -6.57
CA ARG A 48 -3.09 5.09 -5.13
C ARG A 48 -2.56 3.92 -4.32
N GLY A 49 -2.71 3.96 -3.00
CA GLY A 49 -2.36 2.84 -2.15
C GLY A 49 -0.86 2.48 -2.16
N PRO A 50 -0.52 1.23 -1.80
CA PRO A 50 0.87 0.75 -1.78
C PRO A 50 1.54 0.73 -3.16
N TRP A 51 0.73 0.77 -4.23
CA TRP A 51 1.19 0.75 -5.62
C TRP A 51 2.14 1.89 -5.95
N VAL A 52 1.91 3.07 -5.39
CA VAL A 52 2.68 4.28 -5.71
C VAL A 52 4.12 4.16 -5.22
N PHE A 53 4.34 3.53 -4.06
CA PHE A 53 5.68 3.34 -3.51
C PHE A 53 6.55 2.43 -4.37
N GLY A 54 5.93 1.47 -5.07
CA GLY A 54 6.61 0.62 -6.05
C GLY A 54 7.19 1.39 -7.24
N ARG A 55 6.72 2.60 -7.51
CA ARG A 55 7.12 3.44 -8.65
C ARG A 55 8.21 4.46 -8.31
N VAL A 56 8.45 4.74 -7.02
CA VAL A 56 9.40 5.77 -6.58
C VAL A 56 10.85 5.33 -6.77
N CYS A 57 11.25 4.23 -6.12
CA CYS A 57 12.57 3.64 -6.28
C CYS A 57 12.54 2.15 -5.90
N SER A 58 13.61 1.41 -6.24
CA SER A 58 13.71 -0.03 -5.91
C SER A 58 13.65 -0.29 -4.40
N HIS A 59 14.23 0.60 -3.59
CA HIS A 59 14.21 0.49 -2.13
C HIS A 59 12.79 0.60 -1.56
N TRP A 60 12.02 1.61 -2.00
CA TRP A 60 10.63 1.80 -1.58
C TRP A 60 9.73 0.67 -2.03
N ARG A 61 9.93 0.17 -3.26
CA ARG A 61 9.25 -1.03 -3.74
C ARG A 61 9.49 -2.22 -2.83
N SER A 62 10.75 -2.49 -2.48
CA SER A 62 11.11 -3.59 -1.59
C SER A 62 10.44 -3.48 -0.22
N ILE A 63 10.41 -2.27 0.36
CA ILE A 63 9.72 -2.02 1.62
C ILE A 63 8.22 -2.27 1.44
N ALA A 64 7.56 -1.56 0.53
CA ALA A 64 6.12 -1.61 0.36
C ALA A 64 5.60 -3.05 0.11
N PHE A 65 6.34 -3.85 -0.67
CA PHE A 65 5.93 -5.20 -1.06
C PHE A 65 6.27 -6.26 0.00
N SER A 66 7.05 -5.89 1.03
CA SER A 66 7.35 -6.77 2.16
C SER A 66 6.40 -6.59 3.34
N ARG A 67 5.77 -5.41 3.47
CA ARG A 67 4.95 -5.03 4.62
C ARG A 67 3.50 -5.44 4.43
N GLY A 68 3.11 -6.55 5.06
CA GLY A 68 1.75 -7.08 4.97
C GLY A 68 0.66 -6.08 5.32
N LYS A 69 0.91 -5.19 6.28
CA LYS A 69 -0.08 -4.23 6.77
C LYS A 69 -0.56 -3.22 5.72
N LEU A 70 0.26 -2.99 4.69
CA LEU A 70 -0.12 -2.14 3.56
C LEU A 70 -1.13 -2.81 2.62
N TRP A 71 -1.23 -4.14 2.66
CA TRP A 71 -2.04 -4.95 1.73
C TRP A 71 -3.14 -5.75 2.43
N SER A 72 -3.23 -5.68 3.77
CA SER A 72 -4.14 -6.50 4.57
C SER A 72 -5.59 -6.01 4.54
N SER A 73 -5.85 -4.81 4.01
CA SER A 73 -7.21 -4.28 3.96
C SER A 73 -7.52 -3.60 2.64
N PHE A 74 -8.45 -4.16 1.87
CA PHE A 74 -8.65 -3.78 0.47
C PHE A 74 -10.09 -3.94 -0.04
N SER A 75 -10.45 -3.23 -1.11
CA SER A 75 -11.74 -3.31 -1.76
C SER A 75 -11.61 -3.21 -3.28
N PHE A 76 -12.65 -3.62 -3.99
CA PHE A 76 -12.81 -3.32 -5.41
C PHE A 76 -14.26 -3.52 -5.85
N THR A 77 -14.65 -2.73 -6.85
CA THR A 77 -15.90 -2.92 -7.58
C THR A 77 -15.62 -3.63 -8.90
N VAL A 78 -16.32 -4.72 -9.12
CA VAL A 78 -16.34 -5.44 -10.38
C VAL A 78 -17.35 -4.78 -11.32
N ARG A 79 -16.88 -4.36 -12.51
CA ARG A 79 -17.73 -3.77 -13.54
C ARG A 79 -17.65 -4.57 -14.84
N ASN A 80 -18.79 -4.70 -15.52
CA ASN A 80 -18.81 -5.18 -16.90
C ASN A 80 -18.31 -4.07 -17.84
N THR A 81 -17.53 -4.45 -18.84
CA THR A 81 -16.78 -3.57 -19.77
C THR A 81 -17.64 -2.65 -20.65
N THR A 82 -18.95 -2.56 -20.43
CA THR A 82 -19.87 -1.71 -21.16
C THR A 82 -20.21 -0.45 -20.37
N SER A 83 -19.19 0.32 -19.95
CA SER A 83 -19.46 1.64 -19.36
C SER A 83 -20.01 2.57 -20.45
N LYS A 84 -21.24 3.05 -20.27
CA LYS A 84 -21.80 4.18 -21.03
C LYS A 84 -21.18 5.53 -20.62
N ASP A 85 -20.40 5.55 -19.54
CA ASP A 85 -19.94 6.76 -18.84
C ASP A 85 -18.44 7.06 -18.97
N GLY A 86 -17.72 6.37 -19.87
CA GLY A 86 -16.31 6.71 -20.17
C GLY A 86 -15.31 6.43 -19.03
N GLY A 87 -15.69 5.63 -18.04
CA GLY A 87 -14.77 5.14 -17.01
C GLY A 87 -13.71 4.18 -17.60
N GLU A 88 -12.55 4.12 -16.96
CA GLU A 88 -11.47 3.20 -17.36
C GLU A 88 -11.95 1.74 -17.31
N ILE A 89 -11.90 1.07 -18.46
CA ILE A 89 -12.33 -0.33 -18.59
C ILE A 89 -11.25 -1.23 -17.99
N ILE A 90 -11.59 -1.93 -16.91
CA ILE A 90 -10.70 -2.95 -16.32
C ILE A 90 -11.12 -4.31 -16.87
N PRO A 91 -10.27 -4.99 -17.66
CA PRO A 91 -10.57 -6.34 -18.10
C PRO A 91 -10.78 -7.27 -16.89
N VAL A 92 -11.79 -8.15 -16.97
CA VAL A 92 -12.11 -9.13 -15.91
C VAL A 92 -10.87 -9.92 -15.46
N ARG A 93 -9.95 -10.23 -16.37
CA ARG A 93 -8.69 -10.94 -16.06
C ARG A 93 -7.74 -10.15 -15.18
N SER A 94 -7.76 -8.82 -15.24
CA SER A 94 -6.90 -7.94 -14.45
C SER A 94 -7.22 -8.02 -12.95
N TYR A 95 -8.47 -8.28 -12.58
CA TYR A 95 -8.86 -8.47 -11.18
C TYR A 95 -8.14 -9.66 -10.54
N GLY A 96 -7.98 -10.78 -11.27
CA GLY A 96 -7.22 -11.92 -10.80
C GLY A 96 -5.77 -11.55 -10.47
N THR A 97 -5.09 -10.84 -11.37
CA THR A 97 -3.70 -10.40 -11.15
C THR A 97 -3.57 -9.44 -9.97
N LEU A 98 -4.48 -8.46 -9.85
CA LEU A 98 -4.47 -7.51 -8.73
C LEU A 98 -4.69 -8.23 -7.40
N LEU A 99 -5.67 -9.15 -7.36
CA LEU A 99 -5.94 -9.94 -6.16
C LEU A 99 -4.75 -10.82 -5.79
N THR A 100 -4.18 -11.58 -6.74
CA THR A 100 -2.99 -12.40 -6.48
C THR A 100 -1.85 -11.55 -5.90
N MET A 101 -1.67 -10.33 -6.41
CA MET A 101 -0.62 -9.43 -5.94
C MET A 101 -0.88 -8.97 -4.50
N VAL A 102 -2.11 -8.54 -4.20
CA VAL A 102 -2.51 -8.13 -2.84
C VAL A 102 -2.33 -9.29 -1.85
N LEU A 103 -2.83 -10.48 -2.18
CA LEU A 103 -2.71 -11.66 -1.33
C LEU A 103 -1.27 -12.13 -1.14
N THR A 104 -0.42 -11.97 -2.16
CA THR A 104 1.02 -12.31 -2.06
C THR A 104 1.74 -11.38 -1.07
N HIS A 105 1.30 -10.12 -1.00
CA HIS A 105 1.95 -9.11 -0.20
C HIS A 105 1.34 -8.91 1.18
N SER A 106 0.08 -9.33 1.41
CA SER A 106 -0.58 -9.30 2.73
C SER A 106 0.05 -10.23 3.76
N LYS A 107 0.83 -11.23 3.31
CA LYS A 107 1.48 -12.24 4.17
C LYS A 107 0.43 -12.99 5.01
N ALA A 108 0.80 -13.40 6.22
CA ALA A 108 -0.04 -14.12 7.16
C ALA A 108 -0.92 -13.19 8.04
N LEU A 109 -1.11 -11.93 7.65
CA LEU A 109 -1.97 -11.02 8.39
C LEU A 109 -3.45 -11.31 8.07
N PRO A 110 -4.36 -11.14 9.05
CA PRO A 110 -5.79 -11.18 8.79
C PRO A 110 -6.17 -10.20 7.69
N LEU A 111 -7.02 -10.65 6.76
CA LEU A 111 -7.51 -9.83 5.66
C LEU A 111 -8.85 -9.22 6.00
N THR A 112 -8.99 -7.92 5.76
CA THR A 112 -10.27 -7.21 5.72
C THR A 112 -10.54 -6.86 4.27
N PHE A 113 -11.67 -7.27 3.70
CA PHE A 113 -11.96 -6.87 2.33
C PHE A 113 -13.45 -6.73 2.01
N SER A 114 -13.73 -5.92 1.01
CA SER A 114 -15.07 -5.74 0.44
C SER A 114 -15.03 -5.94 -1.07
N VAL A 115 -16.02 -6.64 -1.61
CA VAL A 115 -16.17 -6.85 -3.05
C VAL A 115 -17.59 -6.47 -3.44
N ASP A 116 -17.69 -5.48 -4.32
CA ASP A 116 -18.97 -5.03 -4.86
C ASP A 116 -19.11 -5.48 -6.31
N PHE A 117 -20.29 -5.98 -6.67
CA PHE A 117 -20.61 -6.39 -8.03
C PHE A 117 -21.66 -5.46 -8.60
N GLU A 118 -21.32 -4.70 -9.65
CA GLU A 118 -22.28 -3.79 -10.29
C GLU A 118 -23.24 -4.53 -11.24
N ASP A 119 -22.89 -5.75 -11.65
CA ASP A 119 -23.67 -6.62 -12.54
C ASP A 119 -23.68 -8.05 -11.98
N GLU A 120 -24.88 -8.56 -11.67
CA GLU A 120 -25.08 -9.91 -11.11
C GLU A 120 -24.51 -11.01 -12.01
N ALA A 121 -24.52 -10.82 -13.33
CA ALA A 121 -23.98 -11.80 -14.27
C ALA A 121 -22.45 -11.97 -14.13
N VAL A 122 -21.74 -10.91 -13.69
CA VAL A 122 -20.29 -10.93 -13.51
C VAL A 122 -19.91 -11.59 -12.17
N GLY A 123 -20.75 -11.48 -11.15
CA GLY A 123 -20.57 -12.16 -9.87
C GLY A 123 -20.41 -13.67 -10.02
N GLY A 124 -21.22 -14.30 -10.88
CA GLY A 124 -21.15 -15.74 -11.13
C GLY A 124 -19.82 -16.25 -11.73
N ILE A 125 -19.07 -15.38 -12.43
CA ILE A 125 -17.78 -15.73 -13.05
C ILE A 125 -16.62 -15.45 -12.09
N LEU A 126 -16.66 -14.33 -11.38
CA LEU A 126 -15.54 -13.88 -10.58
C LEU A 126 -15.51 -14.47 -9.17
N ILE A 127 -16.64 -14.71 -8.53
CA ILE A 127 -16.66 -15.29 -7.18
C ILE A 127 -15.83 -16.59 -7.11
N PRO A 128 -15.97 -17.56 -8.03
CA PRO A 128 -15.11 -18.75 -8.05
C PRO A 128 -13.61 -18.43 -8.20
N MET A 129 -13.28 -17.41 -9.01
CA MET A 129 -11.89 -16.96 -9.19
C MET A 129 -11.34 -16.33 -7.91
N LEU A 130 -12.13 -15.52 -7.22
CA LEU A 130 -11.78 -14.90 -5.93
C LEU A 130 -11.51 -15.99 -4.89
N VAL A 131 -12.44 -16.95 -4.76
CA VAL A 131 -12.31 -18.08 -3.84
C VAL A 131 -11.06 -18.92 -4.16
N SER A 132 -10.73 -19.13 -5.43
CA SER A 132 -9.53 -19.91 -5.81
C SER A 132 -8.20 -19.27 -5.41
N ASN A 133 -8.20 -17.96 -5.14
CA ASN A 133 -7.01 -17.24 -4.73
C ASN A 133 -6.86 -17.17 -3.20
N ILE A 134 -7.92 -17.43 -2.43
CA ILE A 134 -7.91 -17.50 -0.97
C ILE A 134 -7.54 -18.93 -0.57
N LYS A 135 -6.38 -19.11 0.08
CA LYS A 135 -5.89 -20.42 0.56
C LYS A 135 -6.01 -20.54 2.07
#